data_AF-A0A9E3CMU7-F1
#
_entry.id   AF-A0A9E3CMU7-F1
#
_cell.length_a   1.000
_cell.length_b   1.000
_cell.length_c   1.000
_cell.angle_alpha   90.00
_cell.angle_beta   90.00
_cell.angle_gamma   90.00
#
_symmetry.space_group_name_H-M   'P 1'
#
loop_
_entity.id
_entity.type
_entity.pdbx_description
1 polymer ?
#
loop_
_entity_poly.entity_id
_entity_poly.type
_entity_poly.pdbx_seq_one_letter_code
_entity_poly.pdbx_strand_id
1 'polypeptide(L)'
;MAYVDFVGHLHNRTKRDYVARVVQHDKASCAEIAKKYGQDYWDGERQYGYGGYRYDGRWLPIAEAMAKHYGLKAGDRILDVGCGKGFLLHEFGRAVPGVEVAGLDISEYAITNAKDEVKPFLKVGNALSLPYPDKSFDFVVSLGTLHNLPIMQVSTAVREIERVGKGHKKYIMVESFRNERERANLLYWQLTCESFHDVDNWEWIYRQCGYQGDWGFIFFE
;
A
#
# COMPACT_ATOMS: atom_id res chain seq x y z
N MET A 1 4.13 16.10 8.30
CA MET A 1 4.35 14.94 9.19
C MET A 1 3.27 14.90 10.25
N ALA A 2 2.12 14.33 9.89
CA ALA A 2 1.09 13.96 10.85
C ALA A 2 0.69 12.49 10.62
N TYR A 3 0.30 11.83 11.71
CA TYR A 3 -0.48 10.61 11.62
C TYR A 3 -1.90 10.95 11.13
N VAL A 4 -2.37 10.28 10.08
CA VAL A 4 -3.71 10.44 9.52
C VAL A 4 -4.29 9.06 9.21
N ASP A 5 -5.48 8.75 9.74
CA ASP A 5 -6.15 7.48 9.45
C ASP A 5 -7.18 7.64 8.33
N PHE A 6 -6.81 7.22 7.12
CA PHE A 6 -7.77 7.05 6.03
C PHE A 6 -8.33 5.64 5.95
N VAL A 7 -7.55 4.60 6.27
CA VAL A 7 -7.80 3.21 5.83
C VAL A 7 -8.30 2.30 6.95
N GLY A 8 -8.13 2.68 8.22
CA GLY A 8 -8.49 1.88 9.39
C GLY A 8 -9.95 1.44 9.39
N HIS A 9 -10.87 2.35 9.05
CA HIS A 9 -12.29 2.00 8.95
C HIS A 9 -12.56 0.91 7.90
N LEU A 10 -11.86 0.90 6.77
CA LEU A 10 -11.98 -0.14 5.74
C LEU A 10 -11.36 -1.44 6.22
N HIS A 11 -10.19 -1.38 6.86
CA HIS A 11 -9.51 -2.54 7.43
C HIS A 11 -10.35 -3.28 8.47
N ASN A 12 -11.07 -2.54 9.31
CA ASN A 12 -11.84 -3.07 10.44
C ASN A 12 -13.20 -3.66 10.04
N ARG A 13 -13.61 -3.55 8.77
CA ARG A 13 -14.86 -4.19 8.27
C ARG A 13 -14.76 -5.71 8.20
N THR A 14 -13.56 -6.26 8.04
CA THR A 14 -13.34 -7.70 7.91
C THR A 14 -13.04 -8.30 9.28
N LYS A 15 -13.86 -9.25 9.73
CA LYS A 15 -13.51 -10.10 10.87
C LYS A 15 -12.46 -11.12 10.46
N ARG A 16 -11.43 -11.28 11.29
CA ARG A 16 -10.27 -12.14 11.03
C ARG A 16 -10.19 -13.19 12.12
N ASP A 17 -9.97 -14.44 11.71
CA ASP A 17 -9.59 -15.51 12.62
C ASP A 17 -8.07 -15.71 12.51
N TYR A 18 -7.33 -15.04 13.39
CA TYR A 18 -5.87 -15.06 13.38
C TYR A 18 -5.30 -16.43 13.72
N VAL A 19 -5.96 -17.18 14.61
CA VAL A 19 -5.48 -18.51 15.01
C VAL A 19 -5.74 -19.51 13.89
N ALA A 20 -6.95 -19.51 13.31
CA ALA A 20 -7.26 -20.35 12.15
C ALA A 20 -6.25 -20.16 11.02
N ARG A 21 -5.79 -18.91 10.79
CA ARG A 21 -4.79 -18.58 9.77
C ARG A 21 -3.49 -19.36 9.88
N VAL A 22 -3.09 -19.74 11.10
CA VAL A 22 -1.82 -20.45 11.36
C VAL A 22 -2.00 -21.94 11.68
N VAL A 23 -3.21 -22.39 12.00
CA VAL A 23 -3.47 -23.81 12.33
C VAL A 23 -4.13 -24.61 11.20
N GLN A 24 -4.83 -23.95 10.27
CA GLN A 24 -5.51 -24.64 9.16
C GLN A 24 -4.57 -24.99 8.00
N HIS A 25 -3.53 -24.18 7.79
CA HIS A 25 -2.56 -24.35 6.71
C HIS A 25 -1.15 -24.13 7.25
N ASP A 26 -0.16 -24.77 6.63
CA ASP A 26 1.23 -24.42 6.91
C ASP A 26 1.52 -23.01 6.40
N LYS A 27 1.61 -22.07 7.34
CA LYS A 27 1.79 -20.66 7.03
C LYS A 27 3.11 -20.38 6.31
N ALA A 28 4.18 -21.13 6.62
CA ALA A 28 5.47 -20.93 5.99
C ALA A 28 5.40 -21.23 4.49
N SER A 29 4.86 -22.39 4.10
CA SER A 29 4.60 -22.74 2.69
C SER A 29 3.68 -21.73 2.00
N CYS A 30 2.64 -21.25 2.68
CA CYS A 30 1.74 -20.24 2.13
C CYS A 30 2.47 -18.90 1.86
N ALA A 31 3.40 -18.51 2.73
CA ALA A 31 4.19 -17.29 2.58
C ALA A 31 5.15 -17.37 1.37
N GLU A 32 5.77 -18.52 1.10
CA GLU A 32 6.61 -18.73 -0.08
C GLU A 32 5.85 -18.50 -1.39
N ILE A 33 4.58 -18.91 -1.43
CA ILE A 33 3.68 -18.66 -2.58
C ILE A 33 3.27 -17.19 -2.63
N ALA A 34 2.84 -16.62 -1.50
CA ALA A 34 2.38 -15.25 -1.40
C ALA A 34 3.44 -14.23 -1.85
N LYS A 35 4.70 -14.43 -1.45
CA LYS A 35 5.84 -13.56 -1.77
C LYS A 35 6.22 -13.53 -3.26
N LYS A 36 5.64 -14.39 -4.09
CA LYS A 36 5.76 -14.31 -5.55
C LYS A 36 4.89 -13.20 -6.14
N TYR A 37 3.91 -12.70 -5.38
CA TYR A 37 2.91 -11.72 -5.81
C TYR A 37 2.24 -12.10 -7.14
N GLY A 38 2.09 -13.40 -7.40
CA GLY A 38 1.51 -13.94 -8.63
C GLY A 38 0.00 -14.15 -8.52
N GLN A 39 -0.54 -14.95 -9.43
CA GLN A 39 -1.97 -15.29 -9.46
C GLN A 39 -2.48 -15.79 -8.11
N ASP A 40 -1.75 -16.69 -7.44
CA ASP A 40 -2.20 -17.27 -6.17
C ASP A 40 -2.40 -16.22 -5.07
N TYR A 41 -1.52 -15.23 -5.01
CA TYR A 41 -1.61 -14.15 -4.05
C TYR A 41 -2.82 -13.24 -4.32
N TRP A 42 -3.09 -12.91 -5.58
CA TRP A 42 -4.14 -11.96 -5.94
C TRP A 42 -5.52 -12.61 -6.04
N ASP A 43 -5.62 -13.71 -6.79
CA ASP A 43 -6.89 -14.32 -7.22
C ASP A 43 -6.97 -15.84 -6.96
N GLY A 44 -5.97 -16.43 -6.29
CA GLY A 44 -5.99 -17.82 -5.86
C GLY A 44 -6.80 -18.04 -4.58
N GLU A 45 -6.41 -19.08 -3.83
CA GLU A 45 -7.05 -19.40 -2.56
C GLU A 45 -6.68 -18.41 -1.45
N ARG A 46 -7.59 -18.23 -0.48
CA ARG A 46 -7.44 -17.21 0.55
C ARG A 46 -6.22 -17.43 1.43
N GLN A 47 -5.72 -18.65 1.59
CA GLN A 47 -4.49 -18.91 2.37
C GLN A 47 -3.23 -18.30 1.76
N TYR A 48 -3.21 -17.97 0.47
CA TYR A 48 -2.03 -17.42 -0.21
C TYR A 48 -2.01 -15.89 -0.30
N GLY A 49 -3.11 -15.21 0.00
CA GLY A 49 -3.17 -13.76 -0.12
C GLY A 49 -4.60 -13.23 -0.12
N TYR A 50 -4.92 -12.35 -1.06
CA TYR A 50 -6.21 -11.67 -1.17
C TYR A 50 -7.39 -12.63 -1.40
N GLY A 51 -7.18 -13.77 -2.06
CA GLY A 51 -8.24 -14.74 -2.31
C GLY A 51 -9.31 -14.26 -3.30
N GLY A 52 -8.93 -13.37 -4.25
CA GLY A 52 -9.85 -12.72 -5.18
C GLY A 52 -9.90 -11.20 -4.99
N TYR A 53 -8.84 -10.50 -5.41
CA TYR A 53 -8.79 -9.04 -5.36
C TYR A 53 -9.55 -8.44 -6.55
N ARG A 54 -10.85 -8.22 -6.35
CA ARG A 54 -11.77 -7.70 -7.38
C ARG A 54 -12.18 -6.27 -7.08
N TYR A 55 -12.49 -5.53 -8.13
CA TYR A 55 -13.03 -4.18 -8.00
C TYR A 55 -14.45 -4.25 -7.43
N ASP A 56 -14.68 -3.51 -6.34
CA ASP A 56 -15.99 -3.42 -5.66
C ASP A 56 -16.30 -1.99 -5.15
N GLY A 57 -15.56 -1.00 -5.63
CA GLY A 57 -15.75 0.41 -5.27
C GLY A 57 -15.32 0.79 -3.85
N ARG A 58 -14.72 -0.13 -3.07
CA ARG A 58 -14.35 0.13 -1.66
C ARG A 58 -13.35 1.27 -1.46
N TRP A 59 -12.63 1.64 -2.51
CA TRP A 59 -11.58 2.64 -2.48
C TRP A 59 -12.09 4.07 -2.73
N LEU A 60 -13.33 4.26 -3.19
CA LEU A 60 -13.88 5.60 -3.47
C LEU A 60 -13.87 6.52 -2.24
N PRO A 61 -14.38 6.10 -1.06
CA PRO A 61 -14.36 6.97 0.13
C PRO A 61 -12.94 7.35 0.57
N ILE A 62 -11.96 6.46 0.32
CA ILE A 62 -10.54 6.72 0.61
C ILE A 62 -9.99 7.78 -0.34
N ALA A 63 -10.24 7.62 -1.64
CA ALA A 63 -9.80 8.57 -2.65
C ALA A 63 -10.40 9.96 -2.41
N GLU A 64 -11.70 10.05 -2.09
CA GLU A 64 -12.38 11.31 -1.76
C GLU A 64 -11.80 11.98 -0.50
N ALA A 65 -11.56 11.21 0.56
CA ALA A 65 -10.98 11.72 1.80
C ALA A 65 -9.56 12.25 1.60
N MET A 66 -8.71 11.51 0.87
CA MET A 66 -7.35 11.94 0.53
C MET A 66 -7.38 13.17 -0.40
N ALA A 67 -8.24 13.17 -1.42
CA ALA A 67 -8.39 14.29 -2.34
C ALA A 67 -8.77 15.58 -1.60
N LYS A 68 -9.71 15.49 -0.65
CA LYS A 68 -10.11 16.60 0.20
C LYS A 68 -8.96 17.07 1.12
N HIS A 69 -8.30 16.14 1.81
CA HIS A 69 -7.22 16.47 2.76
C HIS A 69 -6.03 17.14 2.06
N TYR A 70 -5.63 16.63 0.90
CA TYR A 70 -4.50 17.16 0.14
C TYR A 70 -4.89 18.29 -0.83
N GLY A 71 -6.18 18.65 -0.92
CA GLY A 71 -6.67 19.65 -1.87
C GLY A 71 -6.27 19.32 -3.30
N LEU A 72 -6.52 18.08 -3.73
CA LEU A 72 -6.22 17.61 -5.08
C LEU A 72 -7.21 18.22 -6.08
N LYS A 73 -6.72 18.54 -7.27
CA LYS A 73 -7.50 19.20 -8.32
C LYS A 73 -7.14 18.67 -9.72
N ALA A 74 -7.98 18.99 -10.70
CA ALA A 74 -7.70 18.69 -12.10
C ALA A 74 -6.29 19.17 -12.51
N GLY A 75 -5.56 18.33 -13.25
CA GLY A 75 -4.17 18.57 -13.63
C GLY A 75 -3.11 18.13 -12.61
N ASP A 76 -3.50 17.81 -11.37
CA ASP A 76 -2.54 17.23 -10.41
C ASP A 76 -2.14 15.81 -10.86
N ARG A 77 -0.85 15.50 -10.69
CA ARG A 77 -0.28 14.18 -11.01
C ARG A 77 -0.18 13.32 -9.76
N ILE A 78 -0.81 12.15 -9.78
CA ILE A 78 -0.88 11.21 -8.67
C ILE A 78 -0.06 9.95 -8.99
N LEU A 79 0.81 9.55 -8.07
CA LEU A 79 1.51 8.26 -8.12
C LEU A 79 1.06 7.34 -6.97
N ASP A 80 0.69 6.11 -7.29
CA ASP A 80 0.53 5.03 -6.30
C ASP A 80 1.68 4.02 -6.41
N VAL A 81 2.48 3.91 -5.35
CA VAL A 81 3.65 3.01 -5.24
C VAL A 81 3.20 1.72 -4.53
N GLY A 82 3.21 0.61 -5.28
CA GLY A 82 2.56 -0.64 -4.89
C GLY A 82 1.07 -0.65 -5.22
N CYS A 83 0.72 -0.18 -6.42
CA CYS A 83 -0.67 0.07 -6.81
C CYS A 83 -1.54 -1.19 -7.00
N GLY A 84 -0.95 -2.38 -6.99
CA GLY A 84 -1.63 -3.64 -7.29
C GLY A 84 -2.40 -3.57 -8.61
N LYS A 85 -3.70 -3.83 -8.55
CA LYS A 85 -4.60 -3.78 -9.72
C LYS A 85 -5.11 -2.37 -10.07
N GLY A 86 -4.57 -1.31 -9.44
CA GLY A 86 -4.86 0.08 -9.76
C GLY A 86 -6.24 0.58 -9.32
N PHE A 87 -6.93 -0.11 -8.41
CA PHE A 87 -8.29 0.27 -8.03
C PHE A 87 -8.35 1.64 -7.33
N LEU A 88 -7.38 1.99 -6.48
CA LEU A 88 -7.33 3.30 -5.86
C LEU A 88 -7.11 4.42 -6.88
N LEU A 89 -6.22 4.22 -7.85
CA LEU A 89 -5.97 5.17 -8.94
C LEU A 89 -7.23 5.40 -9.79
N HIS A 90 -8.00 4.34 -10.06
CA HIS A 90 -9.28 4.48 -10.74
C HIS A 90 -10.23 5.39 -9.95
N GLU A 91 -10.30 5.21 -8.64
CA GLU A 91 -11.15 6.03 -7.79
C GLU A 91 -10.66 7.48 -7.66
N PHE A 92 -9.36 7.75 -7.72
CA PHE A 92 -8.86 9.12 -7.81
C PHE A 92 -9.37 9.84 -9.07
N GLY A 93 -9.39 9.16 -10.23
CA GLY A 93 -9.95 9.71 -11.46
C GLY A 93 -11.46 10.01 -11.35
N ARG A 94 -12.19 9.27 -10.51
CA ARG A 94 -13.61 9.51 -10.23
C ARG A 94 -13.84 10.62 -9.21
N ALA A 95 -13.05 10.63 -8.14
CA ALA A 95 -13.15 11.60 -7.05
C ALA A 95 -12.71 13.01 -7.49
N VAL A 96 -11.72 13.10 -8.40
CA VAL A 96 -11.20 14.37 -8.92
C VAL A 96 -11.07 14.28 -10.43
N PRO A 97 -12.14 14.55 -11.19
CA PRO A 97 -12.09 14.53 -12.65
C PRO A 97 -10.96 15.42 -13.20
N GLY A 98 -10.10 14.83 -14.05
CA GLY A 98 -8.98 15.53 -14.70
C GLY A 98 -7.63 15.39 -14.01
N VAL A 99 -7.49 14.62 -12.92
CA VAL A 99 -6.17 14.22 -12.42
C VAL A 99 -5.47 13.28 -13.39
N GLU A 100 -4.15 13.33 -13.40
CA GLU A 100 -3.31 12.37 -14.11
C GLU A 100 -2.83 11.30 -13.14
N VAL A 101 -3.00 10.03 -13.49
CA VAL A 101 -2.62 8.92 -12.63
C VAL A 101 -1.41 8.17 -13.19
N ALA A 102 -0.58 7.66 -12.29
CA ALA A 102 0.46 6.69 -12.59
C ALA A 102 0.52 5.67 -11.45
N GLY A 103 0.85 4.43 -11.78
CA GLY A 103 1.03 3.38 -10.78
C GLY A 103 2.22 2.51 -11.09
N LEU A 104 2.82 1.98 -10.03
CA LEU A 104 3.93 1.04 -10.13
C LEU A 104 3.71 -0.11 -9.14
N ASP A 105 3.90 -1.34 -9.57
CA ASP A 105 3.84 -2.53 -8.71
C ASP A 105 4.85 -3.58 -9.17
N ILE A 106 5.35 -4.41 -8.24
CA ILE A 106 6.29 -5.49 -8.56
C ILE A 106 5.60 -6.66 -9.28
N SER A 107 4.28 -6.78 -9.10
CA SER A 107 3.49 -7.88 -9.64
C SER A 107 3.08 -7.64 -11.10
N GLU A 108 3.71 -8.36 -12.02
CA GLU A 108 3.28 -8.44 -13.41
C GLU A 108 1.83 -8.93 -13.53
N TYR A 109 1.42 -9.87 -12.68
CA TYR A 109 0.05 -10.37 -12.66
C TYR A 109 -0.96 -9.27 -12.30
N ALA A 110 -0.66 -8.45 -11.28
CA ALA A 110 -1.53 -7.37 -10.86
C ALA A 110 -1.71 -6.32 -11.95
N ILE A 111 -0.61 -5.90 -12.58
CA ILE A 111 -0.64 -4.93 -13.69
C ILE A 111 -1.39 -5.49 -14.91
N THR A 112 -1.17 -6.77 -15.24
CA THR A 112 -1.85 -7.43 -16.36
C THR A 112 -3.36 -7.56 -16.12
N ASN A 113 -3.78 -7.75 -14.86
CA ASN A 113 -5.19 -7.89 -14.46
C ASN A 113 -5.72 -6.61 -13.77
N ALA A 114 -5.08 -5.48 -14.02
CA ALA A 114 -5.51 -4.20 -13.51
C ALA A 114 -6.80 -3.72 -14.17
N LYS A 115 -7.43 -2.73 -13.56
CA LYS A 115 -8.63 -2.10 -14.11
C LYS A 115 -8.31 -1.37 -15.42
N ASP A 116 -9.07 -1.68 -16.48
CA ASP A 116 -8.77 -1.26 -17.86
C ASP A 116 -8.60 0.25 -18.00
N GLU A 117 -9.39 1.05 -17.29
CA GLU A 117 -9.35 2.51 -17.36
C GLU A 117 -8.04 3.12 -16.88
N VAL A 118 -7.28 2.42 -16.03
CA VAL A 118 -5.99 2.90 -15.51
C VAL A 118 -4.80 2.09 -15.97
N LYS A 119 -5.02 0.86 -16.46
CA LYS A 119 -3.97 -0.08 -16.88
C LYS A 119 -2.91 0.55 -17.81
N PRO A 120 -3.23 1.40 -18.81
CA PRO A 120 -2.22 2.05 -19.65
C PRO A 120 -1.22 2.96 -18.90
N PHE A 121 -1.57 3.38 -17.68
CA PHE A 121 -0.76 4.27 -16.85
C PHE A 121 0.00 3.53 -15.74
N LEU A 122 -0.14 2.21 -15.67
CA LEU A 122 0.55 1.38 -14.69
C LEU A 122 1.78 0.73 -15.30
N LYS A 123 2.79 0.48 -14.46
CA LYS A 123 4.04 -0.16 -14.86
C LYS A 123 4.43 -1.25 -13.88
N VAL A 124 5.00 -2.34 -14.41
CA VAL A 124 5.76 -3.27 -13.58
C VAL A 124 7.07 -2.60 -13.20
N GLY A 125 7.38 -2.55 -11.91
CA GLY A 125 8.58 -1.89 -11.42
C GLY A 125 8.80 -2.08 -9.93
N ASN A 126 9.96 -1.63 -9.45
CA ASN A 126 10.37 -1.79 -8.06
C ASN A 126 10.34 -0.44 -7.33
N ALA A 127 9.72 -0.39 -6.14
CA ALA A 127 9.66 0.79 -5.29
C ALA A 127 11.05 1.33 -4.88
N LEU A 128 12.10 0.52 -5.01
CA LEU A 128 13.49 0.90 -4.74
C LEU A 128 14.13 1.75 -5.86
N SER A 129 13.51 1.82 -7.03
CA SER A 129 13.98 2.61 -8.16
C SER A 129 12.79 3.03 -9.02
N LEU A 130 12.20 4.16 -8.68
CA LEU A 130 11.03 4.70 -9.35
C LEU A 130 11.47 5.35 -10.68
N PRO A 131 10.92 4.93 -11.84
CA PRO A 131 11.34 5.41 -13.16
C PRO A 131 10.73 6.77 -13.50
N TYR A 132 10.78 7.69 -12.54
CA TYR A 132 10.23 9.03 -12.63
C TYR A 132 11.26 10.08 -12.19
N PRO A 133 11.26 11.26 -12.82
CA PRO A 133 12.11 12.36 -12.40
C PRO A 133 11.80 12.84 -10.98
N ASP A 134 12.75 13.54 -10.38
CA ASP A 134 12.54 14.24 -9.12
C ASP A 134 11.35 15.20 -9.24
N LYS A 135 10.55 15.30 -8.17
CA LYS A 135 9.45 16.27 -8.04
C LYS A 135 8.49 16.25 -9.24
N SER A 136 8.18 15.06 -9.76
CA SER A 136 7.26 14.91 -10.90
C SER A 136 5.78 14.80 -10.50
N PHE A 137 5.48 14.45 -9.24
CA PHE A 137 4.11 14.20 -8.76
C PHE A 137 3.65 15.21 -7.72
N ASP A 138 2.39 15.63 -7.85
CA ASP A 138 1.70 16.52 -6.92
C ASP A 138 1.19 15.76 -5.69
N PHE A 139 0.92 14.46 -5.83
CA PHE A 139 0.59 13.56 -4.72
C PHE A 139 1.22 12.18 -4.93
N VAL A 140 1.86 11.64 -3.89
CA VAL A 140 2.41 10.27 -3.90
C VAL A 140 1.80 9.47 -2.75
N VAL A 141 1.22 8.32 -3.06
CA VAL A 141 0.61 7.43 -2.08
C VAL A 141 1.25 6.05 -2.15
N SER A 142 1.32 5.36 -1.01
CA SER A 142 1.64 3.94 -0.95
C SER A 142 0.84 3.29 0.17
N LEU A 143 -0.02 2.33 -0.17
CA LEU A 143 -0.88 1.65 0.78
C LEU A 143 -0.51 0.17 0.90
N GLY A 144 -0.05 -0.23 2.09
CA GLY A 144 0.16 -1.64 2.40
C GLY A 144 1.31 -2.30 1.62
N THR A 145 2.30 -1.52 1.19
CA THR A 145 3.41 -2.01 0.36
C THR A 145 4.72 -2.10 1.16
N LEU A 146 5.11 -1.01 1.83
CA LEU A 146 6.48 -0.86 2.36
C LEU A 146 6.85 -1.87 3.45
N HIS A 147 5.90 -2.35 4.25
CA HIS A 147 6.17 -3.36 5.28
C HIS A 147 6.57 -4.73 4.70
N ASN A 148 6.31 -4.97 3.41
CA ASN A 148 6.74 -6.17 2.70
C ASN A 148 8.20 -6.13 2.23
N LEU A 149 8.89 -5.02 2.44
CA LEU A 149 10.31 -4.88 2.12
C LEU A 149 11.15 -5.22 3.36
N PRO A 150 12.34 -5.83 3.20
CA PRO A 150 13.36 -5.86 4.24
C PRO A 150 13.69 -4.44 4.72
N ILE A 151 14.02 -4.27 6.00
CA ILE A 151 14.27 -2.95 6.61
C ILE A 151 15.30 -2.10 5.83
N MET A 152 16.35 -2.72 5.30
CA MET A 152 17.36 -2.00 4.50
C MET A 152 16.76 -1.37 3.23
N GLN A 153 15.78 -2.04 2.64
CA GLN A 153 15.08 -1.62 1.42
C GLN A 153 13.95 -0.62 1.71
N VAL A 154 13.31 -0.70 2.88
CA VAL A 154 12.31 0.29 3.32
C VAL A 154 12.88 1.70 3.22
N SER A 155 14.10 1.93 3.71
CA SER A 155 14.71 3.26 3.69
C SER A 155 14.91 3.80 2.26
N THR A 156 15.25 2.93 1.31
CA THR A 156 15.39 3.30 -0.11
C THR A 156 14.04 3.65 -0.72
N ALA A 157 13.01 2.83 -0.48
CA ALA A 157 11.66 3.09 -1.00
C ALA A 157 11.07 4.40 -0.47
N VAL A 158 11.26 4.70 0.83
CA VAL A 158 10.80 5.97 1.42
C VAL A 158 11.52 7.16 0.79
N ARG A 159 12.84 7.06 0.55
CA ARG A 159 13.61 8.12 -0.14
C ARG A 159 13.18 8.31 -1.59
N GLU A 160 12.85 7.24 -2.30
CA GLU A 160 12.31 7.32 -3.65
C GLU A 160 10.93 8.01 -3.69
N ILE A 161 10.03 7.67 -2.76
CA ILE A 161 8.74 8.37 -2.59
C ILE A 161 8.96 9.85 -2.28
N GLU A 162 9.89 10.18 -1.39
CA GLU A 162 10.24 11.56 -1.06
C GLU A 162 10.77 12.31 -2.29
N ARG A 163 11.66 11.69 -3.08
CA ARG A 163 12.32 12.25 -4.26
C ARG A 163 11.34 12.61 -5.38
N VAL A 164 10.41 11.72 -5.72
CA VAL A 164 9.48 11.94 -6.86
C VAL A 164 8.33 12.90 -6.53
N GLY A 165 8.04 13.13 -5.24
CA GLY A 165 6.99 14.06 -4.81
C GLY A 165 7.46 15.52 -4.75
N LYS A 166 6.66 16.46 -5.29
CA LYS A 166 6.99 17.90 -5.34
C LYS A 166 7.08 18.57 -3.98
N GLY A 167 6.33 18.10 -3.00
CA GLY A 167 6.19 18.73 -1.69
C GLY A 167 5.73 17.75 -0.62
N HIS A 168 5.01 18.23 0.39
CA HIS A 168 4.59 17.42 1.54
C HIS A 168 3.35 16.55 1.29
N LYS A 169 2.67 16.70 0.14
CA LYS A 169 1.51 15.89 -0.26
C LYS A 169 1.97 14.46 -0.59
N LYS A 170 2.23 13.68 0.44
CA LYS A 170 2.66 12.29 0.35
C LYS A 170 2.01 11.53 1.50
N TYR A 171 1.62 10.29 1.24
CA TYR A 171 1.01 9.44 2.26
C TYR A 171 1.53 8.01 2.17
N ILE A 172 2.08 7.52 3.27
CA ILE A 172 2.49 6.11 3.42
C ILE A 172 1.62 5.44 4.47
N MET A 173 0.95 4.36 4.12
CA MET A 173 0.28 3.50 5.09
C MET A 173 0.95 2.13 5.15
N VAL A 174 1.29 1.72 6.37
CA VAL A 174 1.90 0.42 6.66
C VAL A 174 1.13 -0.29 7.76
N GLU A 175 1.48 -1.55 7.96
CA GLU A 175 0.95 -2.35 9.04
C GLU A 175 1.81 -2.19 10.29
N SER A 176 1.14 -2.13 11.44
CA SER A 176 1.84 -1.94 12.71
C SER A 176 1.06 -2.54 13.89
N PHE A 177 1.59 -2.36 15.09
CA PHE A 177 1.03 -2.83 16.34
C PHE A 177 1.33 -1.83 17.46
N ARG A 178 0.42 -1.75 18.44
CA ARG A 178 0.53 -0.88 19.63
C ARG A 178 0.78 -1.68 20.91
N ASN A 179 0.57 -2.99 20.86
CA ASN A 179 0.68 -3.91 21.99
C ASN A 179 0.99 -5.34 21.50
N GLU A 180 1.32 -6.24 22.43
CA GLU A 180 1.70 -7.62 22.09
C GLU A 180 0.55 -8.44 21.46
N ARG A 181 -0.72 -8.10 21.73
CA ARG A 181 -1.85 -8.78 21.11
C ARG A 181 -1.89 -8.47 19.61
N GLU A 182 -1.81 -7.20 19.25
CA GLU A 182 -1.75 -6.76 17.85
C GLU A 182 -0.49 -7.28 17.15
N ARG A 183 0.65 -7.31 17.86
CA ARG A 183 1.89 -7.87 17.33
C ARG A 183 1.74 -9.34 16.98
N ALA A 184 1.16 -10.14 17.88
CA ALA A 184 0.90 -11.55 17.63
C ALA A 184 -0.09 -11.74 16.47
N ASN A 185 -1.18 -10.96 16.45
CA ASN A 185 -2.18 -11.04 15.39
C ASN A 185 -1.60 -10.66 14.01
N LEU A 186 -0.75 -9.63 13.94
CA LEU A 186 0.01 -9.27 12.74
C LEU A 186 0.91 -10.42 12.29
N LEU A 187 1.68 -11.00 13.22
CA LEU A 187 2.53 -12.16 12.97
C LEU A 187 1.75 -13.41 12.57
N TYR A 188 0.47 -13.54 12.92
CA TYR A 188 -0.40 -14.63 12.50
C TYR A 188 -1.05 -14.36 11.15
N TRP A 189 -1.43 -13.12 10.88
CA TRP A 189 -2.14 -12.76 9.68
C TRP A 189 -1.24 -12.63 8.45
N GLN A 190 -0.10 -11.95 8.58
CA GLN A 190 0.70 -11.53 7.43
C GLN A 190 1.52 -12.64 6.80
N LEU A 191 1.51 -12.70 5.48
CA LEU A 191 2.29 -13.67 4.69
C LEU A 191 3.55 -13.05 4.08
N THR A 192 3.47 -11.78 3.68
CA THR A 192 4.48 -11.10 2.88
C THR A 192 5.29 -10.08 3.66
N CYS A 193 4.82 -9.69 4.85
CA CYS A 193 5.50 -8.71 5.70
C CYS A 193 6.92 -9.18 6.07
N GLU A 194 7.89 -8.29 5.92
CA GLU A 194 9.30 -8.51 6.27
C GLU A 194 9.80 -7.50 7.32
N SER A 195 9.14 -6.34 7.43
CA SER A 195 9.47 -5.28 8.38
C SER A 195 8.34 -5.12 9.41
N PHE A 196 8.41 -5.91 10.49
CA PHE A 196 7.45 -5.86 11.60
C PHE A 196 7.88 -4.81 12.63
N HIS A 197 7.28 -3.62 12.57
CA HIS A 197 7.59 -2.50 13.45
C HIS A 197 6.34 -1.95 14.14
N ASP A 198 6.52 -1.52 15.40
CA ASP A 198 5.53 -0.69 16.10
C ASP A 198 5.50 0.73 15.52
N VAL A 199 4.59 1.55 16.05
CA VAL A 199 4.38 2.93 15.58
C VAL A 199 5.63 3.79 15.76
N ASP A 200 6.33 3.66 16.88
CA ASP A 200 7.51 4.48 17.20
C ASP A 200 8.69 4.15 16.27
N ASN A 201 8.91 2.87 15.96
CA ASN A 201 9.95 2.44 15.04
C ASN A 201 9.65 2.89 13.61
N TRP A 202 8.40 2.81 13.14
CA TRP A 202 8.03 3.35 11.83
C TRP A 202 8.25 4.85 11.74
N GLU A 203 7.83 5.61 12.76
CA GLU A 203 8.08 7.05 12.82
C GLU A 203 9.57 7.39 12.83
N TRP A 204 10.36 6.64 13.59
CA TRP A 204 11.81 6.80 13.60
C TRP A 204 12.41 6.57 12.21
N ILE A 205 12.01 5.51 11.51
CA ILE A 205 12.45 5.21 10.13
C ILE A 205 12.11 6.39 9.19
N TYR A 206 10.89 6.92 9.24
CA TYR A 206 10.49 8.05 8.40
C TYR A 206 11.36 9.29 8.65
N ARG A 207 11.67 9.60 9.92
CA ARG A 207 12.58 10.69 10.28
C ARG A 207 14.00 10.45 9.75
N GLN A 208 14.53 9.23 9.85
CA GLN A 208 15.86 8.88 9.31
C GLN A 208 15.93 8.99 7.79
N CYS A 209 14.80 8.82 7.10
CA CYS A 209 14.73 8.94 5.64
C CYS A 209 14.48 10.37 5.15
N GLY A 210 14.27 11.34 6.06
CA GLY A 210 13.89 12.71 5.70
C GLY A 210 12.50 12.79 5.05
N TYR A 211 11.62 11.83 5.35
CA TYR A 211 10.26 11.80 4.82
C TYR A 211 9.43 12.95 5.39
N GLN A 212 8.81 13.75 4.53
CA GLN A 212 8.06 14.94 4.94
C GLN A 212 6.53 14.78 4.86
N GLY A 213 6.07 13.65 4.32
CA GLY A 213 4.65 13.35 4.15
C GLY A 213 3.93 12.99 5.45
N ASP A 214 2.68 12.61 5.29
CA ASP A 214 1.86 12.03 6.34
C ASP A 214 1.96 10.50 6.30
N TRP A 215 1.58 9.85 7.39
CA TRP A 215 1.54 8.38 7.44
C TRP A 215 0.29 7.89 8.15
N GLY A 216 -0.04 6.63 7.93
CA GLY A 216 -1.09 5.94 8.65
C GLY A 216 -0.71 4.50 8.95
N PHE A 217 -1.48 3.89 9.84
CA PHE A 217 -1.29 2.52 10.27
C PHE A 217 -2.60 1.77 10.23
N ILE A 218 -2.54 0.49 9.86
CA ILE A 218 -3.61 -0.47 10.16
C ILE A 218 -3.11 -1.45 11.22
N PHE A 219 -4.02 -1.83 12.11
CA PHE A 219 -3.73 -2.66 13.28
C PHE A 219 -4.57 -3.93 13.25
N PHE A 220 -4.02 -5.01 13.79
CA PHE A 220 -4.67 -6.32 13.84
C PHE A 220 -5.24 -6.57 15.22
N GLU A 221 -6.41 -5.98 15.49
CA GLU A 221 -7.12 -6.05 16.79
C GLU A 221 -7.78 -7.41 17.04
#